data_AF-A0A7S2NLW6-F1
#
_entry.id   AF-A0A7S2NLW6-F1
#
_cell.length_a   1.000
_cell.length_b   1.000
_cell.length_c   1.000
_cell.angle_alpha   90.00
_cell.angle_beta   90.00
_cell.angle_gamma   90.00
#
_symmetry.space_group_name_H-M   'P 1'
#
loop_
_entity.id
_entity.type
_entity.pdbx_description
1 polymer ?
#
loop_
_entity_poly.entity_id
_entity_poly.type
_entity_poly.pdbx_seq_one_letter_code
_entity_poly.pdbx_strand_id
1 'polypeptide(L)'
;VSERGVVAGASPGVHPRFSGIATFCRLPQWHELQALSTAERGLLRVRVLAAHGLRNRDTGLLGDVSDPYVVGRVSGKHRRTTTISNNLNPVWDGGFELEFELDSGDGCLELEVVNDNVIRDNSLGRTTFGLWTLPPGRWCRQRAKLEQGGEGGEVEFEVRLDREAAC
;
A
#
# COMPACT_ATOMS: atom_id res chain seq x y z
N VAL A 1 27.69 -12.46 64.47
CA VAL A 1 26.40 -11.95 65.03
C VAL A 1 25.92 -10.87 64.08
N SER A 2 24.89 -11.17 63.28
CA SER A 2 24.15 -10.16 62.52
C SER A 2 22.67 -10.42 62.77
N GLU A 3 22.01 -9.39 63.28
CA GLU A 3 20.66 -9.33 63.79
C GLU A 3 19.65 -8.95 62.70
N ARG A 4 18.39 -9.43 62.88
CA ARG A 4 17.08 -8.84 62.48
C ARG A 4 16.80 -8.66 60.96
N GLY A 5 15.64 -8.94 60.39
CA GLY A 5 14.32 -9.33 60.90
C GLY A 5 13.20 -8.61 60.10
N VAL A 6 12.23 -9.39 59.57
CA VAL A 6 10.77 -9.08 59.43
C VAL A 6 10.39 -7.97 58.39
N VAL A 7 9.32 -7.94 57.56
CA VAL A 7 7.89 -8.35 57.52
C VAL A 7 7.44 -8.41 56.03
N ALA A 8 6.69 -9.41 55.55
CA ALA A 8 5.22 -9.51 55.37
C ALA A 8 4.57 -8.72 54.19
N GLY A 9 3.78 -9.42 53.36
CA GLY A 9 2.84 -8.84 52.38
C GLY A 9 2.10 -9.91 51.56
N ALA A 10 0.77 -9.90 51.60
CA ALA A 10 -0.14 -11.02 51.28
C ALA A 10 -0.57 -11.16 49.79
N SER A 11 -1.06 -12.38 49.48
CA SER A 11 -1.93 -12.85 48.38
C SER A 11 -3.11 -11.90 48.03
N PRO A 12 -3.75 -11.96 46.83
CA PRO A 12 -4.47 -13.17 46.38
C PRO A 12 -4.46 -13.49 44.87
N GLY A 13 -4.67 -14.77 44.58
CA GLY A 13 -5.01 -15.23 43.24
C GLY A 13 -6.48 -14.96 42.89
N VAL A 14 -6.72 -14.79 41.58
CA VAL A 14 -7.98 -15.14 40.92
C VAL A 14 -7.62 -15.61 39.51
N HIS A 15 -7.60 -16.93 39.30
CA HIS A 15 -7.71 -17.49 37.96
C HIS A 15 -9.19 -17.63 37.62
N PRO A 16 -9.72 -16.94 36.61
CA PRO A 16 -10.98 -17.35 36.02
C PRO A 16 -10.74 -18.66 35.26
N ARG A 17 -11.36 -19.74 35.73
CA ARG A 17 -11.53 -20.96 34.93
C ARG A 17 -12.48 -20.61 33.78
N PHE A 18 -11.96 -20.47 32.58
CA PHE A 18 -12.78 -20.62 31.38
C PHE A 18 -12.51 -21.99 30.77
N SER A 19 -13.47 -22.88 30.95
CA SER A 19 -13.65 -24.08 30.15
C SER A 19 -14.20 -23.65 28.80
N GLY A 20 -13.37 -23.67 27.76
CA GLY A 20 -13.81 -23.41 26.39
C GLY A 20 -12.66 -23.65 25.43
N ILE A 21 -12.87 -24.53 24.46
CA ILE A 21 -11.92 -24.90 23.42
C ILE A 21 -11.51 -23.64 22.65
N ALA A 22 -10.31 -23.14 22.91
CA ALA A 22 -9.66 -22.17 22.05
C ALA A 22 -8.54 -22.92 21.34
N THR A 23 -8.74 -23.19 20.05
CA THR A 23 -7.65 -23.48 19.12
C THR A 23 -6.55 -22.48 19.39
N PHE A 24 -5.40 -22.97 19.87
CA PHE A 24 -4.21 -22.16 20.06
C PHE A 24 -3.75 -21.66 18.69
N CYS A 25 -4.33 -20.56 18.21
CA CYS A 25 -3.62 -19.66 17.33
C CYS A 25 -2.38 -19.27 18.12
N ARG A 26 -1.23 -19.84 17.75
CA ARG A 26 0.06 -19.56 18.36
C ARG A 26 0.27 -18.05 18.20
N LEU A 27 -0.05 -17.29 19.25
CA LEU A 27 0.21 -15.87 19.28
C LEU A 27 1.70 -15.71 19.01
N PRO A 28 2.10 -14.94 17.99
CA PRO A 28 3.50 -14.78 17.68
C PRO A 28 4.22 -14.31 18.93
N GLN A 29 5.35 -14.94 19.22
CA GLN A 29 6.17 -14.53 20.36
C GLN A 29 6.65 -13.10 20.11
N TRP A 30 6.90 -12.31 21.17
CA TRP A 30 7.29 -10.89 21.01
C TRP A 30 8.47 -10.64 20.05
N HIS A 31 9.32 -11.65 19.81
CA HIS A 31 10.40 -11.63 18.80
C HIS A 31 9.90 -11.76 17.34
N GLU A 32 8.81 -12.48 17.06
CA GLU A 32 8.19 -12.56 15.72
C GLU A 32 7.45 -11.28 15.35
N LEU A 33 7.01 -10.49 16.33
CA LEU A 33 6.47 -9.14 16.10
C LEU A 33 7.54 -8.14 15.65
N GLN A 34 8.81 -8.35 16.01
CA GLN A 34 9.93 -7.53 15.53
C GLN A 34 10.26 -7.82 14.05
N ALA A 35 9.98 -9.03 13.56
CA ALA A 35 10.09 -9.35 12.12
C ALA A 35 8.97 -8.69 11.28
N LEU A 36 7.86 -8.30 11.91
CA LEU A 36 6.79 -7.52 11.27
C LEU A 36 7.04 -6.00 11.35
N SER A 37 7.98 -5.54 12.20
CA SER A 37 8.36 -4.13 12.36
C SER A 37 9.58 -3.71 11.52
N THR A 38 10.09 -4.58 10.65
CA THR A 38 11.34 -4.39 9.89
C THR A 38 11.10 -4.38 8.38
N ALA A 39 10.26 -3.48 7.88
CA ALA A 39 10.62 -2.84 6.62
C ALA A 39 11.69 -1.79 6.99
N GLU A 40 12.90 -2.24 7.30
CA GLU A 40 13.95 -1.38 7.86
C GLU A 40 14.44 -0.35 6.84
N ARG A 41 14.48 -0.74 5.58
CA ARG A 41 14.64 0.04 4.36
C ARG A 41 14.34 -0.91 3.22
N GLY A 42 14.07 -0.37 2.03
CA GLY A 42 13.91 -1.21 0.86
C GLY A 42 13.65 -0.42 -0.39
N LEU A 43 13.44 -1.13 -1.48
CA LEU A 43 13.10 -0.55 -2.77
C LEU A 43 11.75 -1.10 -3.21
N LEU A 44 10.79 -0.21 -3.35
CA LEU A 44 9.50 -0.49 -3.96
C LEU A 44 9.59 -0.23 -5.45
N ARG A 45 9.25 -1.24 -6.24
CA ARG A 45 9.13 -1.15 -7.69
C ARG A 45 7.69 -1.33 -8.09
N VAL A 46 7.18 -0.43 -8.92
CA VAL A 46 5.79 -0.43 -9.39
C VAL A 46 5.77 -0.35 -10.91
N ARG A 47 5.20 -1.35 -11.57
CA ARG A 47 4.94 -1.34 -13.01
C ARG A 47 3.48 -1.06 -13.23
N VAL A 48 3.15 0.13 -13.69
CA VAL A 48 1.77 0.46 -14.06
C VAL A 48 1.50 -0.19 -15.42
N LEU A 49 0.48 -1.05 -15.50
CA LEU A 49 0.19 -1.81 -16.71
C LEU A 49 -0.92 -1.16 -17.52
N ALA A 50 -2.05 -0.86 -16.88
CA ALA A 50 -3.23 -0.35 -17.57
C ALA A 50 -4.21 0.30 -16.59
N ALA A 51 -5.13 1.08 -17.13
CA ALA A 51 -6.34 1.45 -16.42
C ALA A 51 -7.56 1.08 -17.28
N HIS A 52 -8.70 0.88 -16.63
CA HIS A 52 -9.89 0.28 -17.25
C HIS A 52 -11.12 1.07 -16.84
N GLY A 53 -11.98 1.41 -17.81
CA GLY A 53 -13.24 2.08 -17.54
C GLY A 53 -13.08 3.41 -16.81
N LEU A 54 -12.06 4.20 -17.15
CA LEU A 54 -11.90 5.54 -16.60
C LEU A 54 -13.10 6.41 -16.97
N ARG A 55 -13.51 7.30 -16.05
CA ARG A 55 -14.53 8.31 -16.35
C ARG A 55 -13.99 9.31 -17.36
N ASN A 56 -14.83 9.75 -18.29
CA ASN A 56 -14.49 10.90 -19.12
C ASN A 56 -14.71 12.18 -18.30
N ARG A 57 -13.66 12.96 -18.08
CA ARG A 57 -13.76 14.30 -17.48
C ARG A 57 -13.83 15.43 -18.51
N ASP A 58 -13.60 15.12 -19.77
CA ASP A 58 -13.70 16.10 -20.85
C ASP A 58 -15.14 16.27 -21.30
N THR A 59 -15.45 17.48 -21.77
CA THR A 59 -16.83 17.91 -22.06
C THR A 59 -17.46 17.21 -23.26
N GLY A 60 -16.71 16.34 -23.96
CA GLY A 60 -17.15 15.66 -25.18
C GLY A 60 -17.38 16.61 -26.37
N LEU A 61 -17.05 17.90 -26.25
CA LEU A 61 -17.01 18.82 -27.37
C LEU A 61 -15.95 18.32 -28.35
N LEU A 62 -16.35 18.04 -29.59
CA LEU A 62 -15.50 17.44 -30.64
C LEU A 62 -15.05 15.99 -30.40
N GLY A 63 -15.60 15.28 -29.42
CA GLY A 63 -15.27 13.87 -29.16
C GLY A 63 -13.99 13.65 -28.34
N ASP A 64 -13.51 14.67 -27.64
CA ASP A 64 -12.36 14.58 -26.74
C ASP A 64 -12.69 13.74 -25.49
N VAL A 65 -11.74 12.88 -25.11
CA VAL A 65 -11.79 12.07 -23.90
C VAL A 65 -10.50 12.25 -23.10
N SER A 66 -10.51 11.81 -21.85
CA SER A 66 -9.37 12.00 -20.95
C SER A 66 -8.04 11.47 -21.49
N ASP A 67 -6.98 12.21 -21.16
CA ASP A 67 -5.57 11.96 -21.40
C ASP A 67 -4.91 11.45 -20.09
N PRO A 68 -5.09 10.18 -19.69
CA PRO A 68 -4.63 9.70 -18.39
C PRO A 68 -3.12 9.49 -18.28
N TYR A 69 -2.60 9.78 -17.09
CA TYR A 69 -1.34 9.24 -16.56
C TYR A 69 -1.54 8.81 -15.10
N VAL A 70 -0.63 8.00 -14.55
CA VAL A 70 -0.66 7.56 -13.15
C VAL A 70 0.44 8.25 -12.36
N VAL A 71 0.10 8.76 -11.17
CA VAL A 71 1.03 9.26 -10.16
C VAL A 71 1.10 8.26 -9.02
N GLY A 72 2.28 7.71 -8.77
CA GLY A 72 2.59 6.94 -7.58
C GLY A 72 3.18 7.82 -6.49
N ARG A 73 2.76 7.59 -5.23
CA ARG A 73 3.30 8.29 -4.06
C ARG A 73 3.61 7.34 -2.91
N VAL A 74 4.76 7.56 -2.28
CA VAL A 74 5.16 6.94 -1.02
C VAL A 74 5.84 8.02 -0.17
N SER A 75 5.31 8.28 1.02
CA SER A 75 5.90 9.19 2.02
C SER A 75 6.39 10.54 1.45
N GLY A 76 5.56 11.15 0.60
CA GLY A 76 5.83 12.44 -0.05
C GLY A 76 6.69 12.37 -1.31
N LYS A 77 7.36 11.25 -1.59
CA LYS A 77 8.06 11.00 -2.87
C LYS A 77 7.01 10.69 -3.93
N HIS A 78 7.07 11.38 -5.07
CA HIS A 78 6.15 11.14 -6.19
C HIS A 78 6.88 10.76 -7.49
N ARG A 79 6.26 9.91 -8.30
CA ARG A 79 6.71 9.53 -9.65
C ARG A 79 5.48 9.38 -10.53
N ARG A 80 5.62 9.59 -11.84
CA ARG A 80 4.49 9.44 -12.77
C ARG A 80 4.84 8.69 -14.04
N THR A 81 3.83 8.08 -14.66
CA THR A 81 3.93 7.51 -16.02
C THR A 81 3.86 8.61 -17.07
N THR A 82 4.06 8.21 -18.33
CA THR A 82 3.66 9.03 -19.47
C THR A 82 2.14 9.17 -19.55
N THR A 83 1.72 10.27 -20.16
CA THR A 83 0.34 10.50 -20.56
C THR A 83 0.01 9.68 -21.80
N ILE A 84 -1.14 9.01 -21.80
CA ILE A 84 -1.72 8.38 -22.99
C ILE A 84 -2.90 9.23 -23.42
N SER A 85 -2.89 9.70 -24.66
CA SER A 85 -3.93 10.61 -25.14
C SER A 85 -5.23 9.90 -25.45
N ASN A 86 -6.34 10.56 -25.13
CA ASN A 86 -7.68 10.25 -25.60
C ASN A 86 -8.07 8.76 -25.40
N ASN A 87 -7.82 8.23 -24.20
CA ASN A 87 -8.09 6.81 -23.93
C ASN A 87 -8.54 6.55 -22.49
N LEU A 88 -9.77 6.04 -22.33
CA LEU A 88 -10.32 5.66 -21.03
C LEU A 88 -9.92 4.24 -20.57
N ASN A 89 -9.18 3.52 -21.42
CA ASN A 89 -8.61 2.21 -21.15
C ASN A 89 -7.11 2.20 -21.54
N PRO A 90 -6.30 3.11 -20.96
CA PRO A 90 -4.90 3.25 -21.33
C PRO A 90 -4.11 1.98 -20.97
N VAL A 91 -3.16 1.62 -21.83
CA VAL A 91 -2.19 0.55 -21.60
C VAL A 91 -0.80 1.17 -21.67
N TRP A 92 -0.06 1.14 -20.57
CA TRP A 92 1.32 1.61 -20.50
C TRP A 92 2.26 0.42 -20.78
N ASP A 93 2.34 0.02 -22.04
CA ASP A 93 3.31 -0.97 -22.47
C ASP A 93 4.75 -0.43 -22.37
N GLY A 94 5.74 -1.32 -22.20
CA GLY A 94 7.15 -0.94 -22.30
C GLY A 94 7.90 -0.63 -20.99
N GLY A 95 7.38 -1.02 -19.83
CA GLY A 95 8.21 -1.09 -18.61
C GLY A 95 8.43 0.25 -17.90
N PHE A 96 7.40 1.11 -17.85
CA PHE A 96 7.38 2.24 -16.93
C PHE A 96 7.35 1.73 -15.48
N GLU A 97 8.53 1.70 -14.89
CA GLU A 97 8.76 1.30 -13.51
C GLU A 97 8.93 2.56 -12.65
N LEU A 98 8.04 2.73 -11.68
CA LEU A 98 8.18 3.74 -10.64
C LEU A 98 8.96 3.11 -9.50
N GLU A 99 10.13 3.66 -9.18
CA GLU A 99 10.96 3.20 -8.07
C GLU A 99 10.88 4.19 -6.89
N PHE A 100 10.70 3.65 -5.69
CA PHE A 100 10.66 4.39 -4.43
C PHE A 100 11.56 3.72 -3.40
N GLU A 101 12.58 4.43 -2.91
CA GLU A 101 13.29 4.05 -1.70
C GLU A 101 12.33 4.18 -0.51
N LEU A 102 12.22 3.12 0.27
CA LEU A 102 11.38 3.04 1.46
C LEU A 102 12.21 3.31 2.70
N ASP A 103 11.69 4.18 3.55
CA ASP A 103 12.21 4.44 4.88
C ASP A 103 11.41 3.68 5.95
N SER A 104 11.95 3.60 7.16
CA SER A 104 11.28 2.94 8.28
C SER A 104 9.93 3.61 8.58
N GLY A 105 8.84 2.85 8.41
CA GLY A 105 7.47 3.35 8.60
C GLY A 105 6.67 3.51 7.30
N ASP A 106 7.30 3.39 6.13
CA ASP A 106 6.61 3.43 4.85
C ASP A 106 5.75 2.17 4.66
N GLY A 107 4.44 2.33 4.83
CA GLY A 107 3.49 1.22 4.79
C GLY A 107 2.63 1.13 3.54
N CYS A 108 2.50 2.22 2.77
CA CYS A 108 1.48 2.34 1.74
C CYS A 108 2.03 2.96 0.45
N LEU A 109 1.58 2.42 -0.68
CA LEU A 109 1.67 3.04 -2.00
C LEU A 109 0.32 3.67 -2.34
N GLU A 110 0.30 4.95 -2.66
CA GLU A 110 -0.86 5.61 -3.26
C GLU A 110 -0.67 5.67 -4.79
N LEU A 111 -1.72 5.29 -5.53
CA LEU A 111 -1.79 5.46 -6.98
C LEU A 111 -2.98 6.36 -7.31
N GLU A 112 -2.73 7.40 -8.09
CA GLU A 112 -3.77 8.29 -8.58
C GLU A 112 -3.70 8.37 -10.11
N VAL A 113 -4.83 8.16 -10.77
CA VAL A 113 -4.95 8.40 -12.21
C VAL A 113 -5.36 9.86 -12.41
N VAL A 114 -4.69 10.57 -13.30
CA VAL A 114 -4.86 12.02 -13.51
C VAL A 114 -5.04 12.30 -15.00
N ASN A 115 -5.94 13.23 -15.34
CA ASN A 115 -6.16 13.74 -16.69
C ASN A 115 -5.27 14.95 -17.00
N ASP A 116 -4.43 14.89 -18.02
CA ASP A 116 -3.40 15.92 -18.29
C ASP A 116 -3.97 17.23 -18.90
N ASN A 117 -5.16 17.19 -19.51
CA ASN A 117 -5.77 18.32 -20.22
C ASN A 117 -6.72 19.18 -19.35
N VAL A 118 -6.99 18.83 -18.08
CA VAL A 118 -7.97 19.52 -17.23
C VAL A 118 -7.32 20.48 -16.23
N ILE A 119 -7.68 21.77 -16.33
CA ILE A 119 -7.16 22.86 -15.47
C ILE A 119 -7.72 22.80 -14.03
N ARG A 120 -8.86 22.12 -13.79
CA ARG A 120 -9.52 22.00 -12.46
C ARG A 120 -10.01 20.58 -12.17
N ASP A 121 -9.64 20.02 -11.01
CA ASP A 121 -9.95 18.64 -10.58
C ASP A 121 -9.66 17.58 -11.66
N ASN A 122 -8.37 17.39 -11.91
CA ASN A 122 -7.85 16.47 -12.90
C ASN A 122 -7.80 15.02 -12.43
N SER A 123 -8.16 14.72 -11.18
CA SER A 123 -8.13 13.35 -10.69
C SER A 123 -9.19 12.51 -11.40
N LEU A 124 -8.81 11.35 -11.93
CA LEU A 124 -9.70 10.31 -12.45
C LEU A 124 -9.97 9.22 -11.40
N GLY A 125 -9.35 9.34 -10.22
CA GLY A 125 -9.57 8.50 -9.05
C GLY A 125 -8.26 8.01 -8.43
N ARG A 126 -8.34 7.53 -7.19
CA ARG A 126 -7.17 7.12 -6.40
C ARG A 126 -7.38 5.76 -5.74
N THR A 127 -6.31 5.04 -5.48
CA THR A 127 -6.30 3.85 -4.64
C THR A 127 -5.06 3.81 -3.76
N THR A 128 -5.16 3.09 -2.64
CA THR A 128 -4.05 2.90 -1.70
C THR A 128 -3.81 1.41 -1.49
N PHE A 129 -2.54 1.01 -1.58
CA PHE A 129 -2.11 -0.37 -1.47
C PHE A 129 -1.13 -0.55 -0.31
N GLY A 130 -1.43 -1.47 0.61
CA GLY A 130 -0.60 -1.78 1.77
C GLY A 130 0.56 -2.72 1.43
N LEU A 131 1.78 -2.24 1.68
CA LEU A 131 3.03 -2.94 1.33
C LEU A 131 3.29 -4.17 2.21
N TRP A 132 2.71 -4.21 3.42
CA TRP A 132 2.90 -5.30 4.39
C TRP A 132 2.40 -6.67 3.89
N THR A 133 1.49 -6.69 2.91
CA THR A 133 0.94 -7.93 2.35
C THR A 133 1.86 -8.56 1.29
N LEU A 134 2.91 -7.84 0.85
CA LEU A 134 3.74 -8.30 -0.24
C LEU A 134 4.80 -9.31 0.22
N PRO A 135 4.95 -10.44 -0.50
CA PRO A 135 6.12 -11.29 -0.36
C PRO A 135 7.37 -10.52 -0.82
N PRO A 136 8.48 -10.58 -0.05
CA PRO A 136 9.73 -9.95 -0.45
C PRO A 136 10.24 -10.48 -1.79
N GLY A 137 10.79 -9.59 -2.62
CA GLY A 137 11.50 -9.93 -3.87
C GLY A 137 10.64 -10.48 -5.01
N ARG A 138 9.31 -10.58 -4.84
CA ARG A 138 8.42 -11.17 -5.84
C ARG A 138 7.46 -10.13 -6.40
N TRP A 139 7.35 -10.11 -7.73
CA TRP A 139 6.33 -9.36 -8.45
C TRP A 139 4.94 -9.91 -8.13
N CYS A 140 4.04 -9.02 -7.73
CA CYS A 140 2.65 -9.30 -7.45
C CYS A 140 1.77 -8.39 -8.29
N ARG A 141 0.96 -8.97 -9.18
CA ARG A 141 -0.01 -8.23 -9.98
C ARG A 141 -1.24 -7.91 -9.14
N GLN A 142 -1.68 -6.67 -9.22
CA GLN A 142 -2.82 -6.10 -8.53
C GLN A 142 -3.73 -5.41 -9.53
N ARG A 143 -5.03 -5.47 -9.25
CA ARG A 143 -6.06 -4.71 -9.94
C ARG A 143 -6.95 -4.10 -8.88
N ALA A 144 -6.94 -2.77 -8.80
CA ALA A 144 -7.55 -2.03 -7.71
C ALA A 144 -8.56 -1.03 -8.26
N LYS A 145 -9.71 -0.92 -7.59
CA LYS A 145 -10.73 0.08 -7.90
C LYS A 145 -10.23 1.47 -7.50
N LEU A 146 -10.55 2.46 -8.33
CA LEU A 146 -10.27 3.86 -8.08
C LEU A 146 -11.43 4.49 -7.31
N GLU A 147 -11.12 5.08 -6.17
CA GLU A 147 -12.07 5.77 -5.31
C GLU A 147 -12.15 7.26 -5.70
N GLN A 148 -13.37 7.72 -6.04
CA GLN A 148 -13.98 9.06 -5.83
C GLN A 148 -15.07 9.36 -6.88
N GLY A 149 -16.31 9.50 -6.41
CA GLY A 149 -17.35 10.25 -7.14
C GLY A 149 -18.32 9.47 -8.03
N GLY A 150 -18.53 8.17 -7.79
CA GLY A 150 -19.75 7.47 -8.24
C GLY A 150 -19.56 6.36 -9.27
N GLU A 151 -18.57 6.43 -10.17
CA GLU A 151 -18.22 5.35 -11.09
C GLU A 151 -16.70 5.38 -11.30
N GLY A 152 -15.98 4.50 -10.59
CA GLY A 152 -14.53 4.47 -10.59
C GLY A 152 -14.01 3.38 -11.51
N GLY A 153 -13.10 3.75 -12.41
CA GLY A 153 -12.32 2.78 -13.18
C GLY A 153 -11.41 1.94 -12.28
N GLU A 154 -10.64 1.06 -12.89
CA GLU A 154 -9.65 0.24 -12.20
C GLU A 154 -8.25 0.60 -12.69
N VAL A 155 -7.26 0.53 -11.81
CA VAL A 155 -5.84 0.55 -12.19
C VAL A 155 -5.25 -0.84 -11.98
N GLU A 156 -4.50 -1.29 -12.97
CA GLU A 156 -3.80 -2.56 -12.98
C GLU A 156 -2.29 -2.30 -12.98
N PHE A 157 -1.60 -2.92 -12.03
CA PHE A 157 -0.18 -2.71 -11.80
C PHE A 157 0.48 -3.97 -11.24
N GLU A 158 1.79 -4.10 -11.43
CA GLU A 158 2.60 -5.06 -10.67
C GLU A 158 3.42 -4.29 -9.64
N VAL A 159 3.58 -4.90 -8.47
CA VAL A 159 4.39 -4.32 -7.40
C VAL A 159 5.34 -5.37 -6.85
N ARG A 160 6.56 -4.93 -6.55
CA ARG A 160 7.61 -5.75 -5.92
C ARG A 160 8.26 -4.94 -4.82
N LEU A 161 8.40 -5.56 -3.66
CA LEU A 161 9.11 -5.00 -2.52
C LEU A 161 10.42 -5.75 -2.33
N ASP A 162 11.54 -5.10 -2.62
CA ASP A 162 12.87 -5.62 -2.30
C ASP A 162 13.28 -5.07 -0.94
N ARG A 163 13.27 -5.92 0.09
CA ARG A 163 13.71 -5.53 1.44
C ARG A 163 15.22 -5.65 1.53
N GLU A 164 15.86 -4.67 2.14
CA GLU A 164 17.24 -4.85 2.59
C GLU A 164 17.24 -5.89 3.73
N ALA A 165 18.20 -6.80 3.71
CA ALA A 165 18.37 -7.72 4.83
C ALA A 165 18.77 -6.90 6.06
N ALA A 166 18.09 -7.12 7.18
CA ALA A 166 18.57 -6.63 8.47
C ALA A 166 19.97 -7.22 8.71
N CYS A 167 20.98 -6.37 8.81
CA CYS A 167 22.36 -6.76 9.11
C CYS A 167 22.50 -7.26 10.55
#